data_AF-A0A6S6W4P3-F1
#
_entry.id   AF-A0A6S6W4P3-F1
#
_cell.length_a   1.000
_cell.length_b   1.000
_cell.length_c   1.000
_cell.angle_alpha   90.00
_cell.angle_beta   90.00
_cell.angle_gamma   90.00
#
_symmetry.space_group_name_H-M   'P 1'
#
loop_
_entity.id
_entity.type
_entity.pdbx_description
1 polymer ?
#
loop_
_entity_poly.entity_id
_entity_poly.type
_entity_poly.pdbx_seq_one_letter_code
_entity_poly.pdbx_strand_id
1 'polypeptide(L)'
;MSVTMSSNPSTVQMKSKGFRNLPLEVRNRIYAIVANNKERLIEKHVSRRSPTTTSDAFWEARGYYGLTQASRQTRQEFRHLYLKDRAISVHIRDAQDYLDAIYPSSGSCAFDRNAISLWLTIRTDVERRGKYDTPIEIRPLLLSLYNTNGLEFEFTGKGGALFNELFIGYEPEWKQAVSNEFKSVELKEPSVFGLRLVLNPKCCTPWIKQCKISVTRLPHVPEDALPFFSALGLDTEEDMIFVRKGAPKWLRGDFIKGSK
;
A
#
# COMPACT_ATOMS: atom_id res chain seq x y z
N MET A 1 -43.18 -5.10 -52.82
CA MET A 1 -43.20 -4.04 -51.78
C MET A 1 -42.64 -4.64 -50.50
N SER A 2 -41.43 -4.23 -50.12
CA SER A 2 -40.71 -4.78 -48.97
C SER A 2 -41.22 -4.12 -47.69
N VAL A 3 -41.73 -4.92 -46.75
CA VAL A 3 -42.11 -4.46 -45.41
C VAL A 3 -40.87 -4.55 -44.53
N THR A 4 -40.23 -3.41 -44.29
CA THR A 4 -39.14 -3.27 -43.32
C THR A 4 -39.73 -3.30 -41.91
N MET A 5 -39.66 -4.48 -41.26
CA MET A 5 -39.86 -4.61 -39.82
C MET A 5 -38.63 -4.03 -39.10
N SER A 6 -38.76 -2.79 -38.62
CA SER A 6 -37.81 -2.22 -37.67
C SER A 6 -38.11 -2.77 -36.27
N SER A 7 -37.42 -3.86 -35.91
CA SER A 7 -37.35 -4.35 -34.54
C SER A 7 -36.22 -3.61 -33.82
N ASN A 8 -36.51 -2.45 -33.24
CA ASN A 8 -35.64 -1.88 -32.22
C ASN A 8 -35.75 -2.73 -30.95
N PRO A 9 -34.70 -3.44 -30.50
CA PRO A 9 -34.69 -4.00 -29.18
C PRO A 9 -34.60 -2.83 -28.20
N SER A 10 -35.70 -2.52 -27.53
CA SER A 10 -35.66 -1.60 -26.39
C SER A 10 -34.63 -2.13 -25.41
N THR A 11 -33.52 -1.42 -25.25
CA THR A 11 -32.53 -1.67 -24.22
C THR A 11 -33.23 -1.51 -22.87
N VAL A 12 -33.67 -2.63 -22.30
CA VAL A 12 -34.16 -2.68 -20.93
C VAL A 12 -32.99 -2.27 -20.05
N GLN A 13 -32.97 -0.99 -19.64
CA GLN A 13 -32.09 -0.54 -18.57
C GLN A 13 -32.55 -1.25 -17.30
N MET A 14 -31.96 -2.41 -17.02
CA MET A 14 -32.06 -3.02 -15.70
C MET A 14 -31.47 -2.01 -14.70
N LYS A 15 -32.33 -1.27 -14.00
CA LYS A 15 -31.93 -0.57 -12.77
C LYS A 15 -31.26 -1.62 -11.88
N SER A 16 -29.95 -1.48 -11.67
CA SER A 16 -29.22 -2.46 -10.88
C SER A 16 -29.86 -2.55 -9.50
N LYS A 17 -30.41 -3.72 -9.17
CA LYS A 17 -30.93 -3.99 -7.83
C LYS A 17 -29.72 -4.15 -6.91
N GLY A 18 -29.29 -3.06 -6.29
CA GLY A 18 -28.17 -3.05 -5.34
C GLY A 18 -28.50 -3.80 -4.05
N PHE A 19 -27.50 -4.05 -3.22
CA PHE A 19 -27.64 -4.82 -1.97
C PHE A 19 -28.74 -4.28 -1.04
N ARG A 20 -28.93 -2.95 -0.94
CA ARG A 20 -30.04 -2.35 -0.16
C ARG A 20 -31.44 -2.70 -0.64
N ASN A 21 -31.56 -3.08 -1.91
CA ASN A 21 -32.85 -3.45 -2.51
C ASN A 21 -33.20 -4.91 -2.19
N LEU A 22 -32.31 -5.66 -1.53
CA LEU A 22 -32.65 -6.96 -0.97
C LEU A 22 -33.58 -6.78 0.25
N PRO A 23 -34.56 -7.70 0.42
CA PRO A 23 -35.37 -7.74 1.63
C PRO A 23 -34.50 -7.69 2.89
N LEU A 24 -34.99 -6.99 3.91
CA LEU A 24 -34.24 -6.78 5.16
C LEU A 24 -33.80 -8.13 5.77
N GLU A 25 -34.66 -9.14 5.74
CA GLU A 25 -34.38 -10.49 6.21
C GLU A 25 -33.20 -11.14 5.48
N VAL A 26 -33.11 -10.97 4.16
CA VAL A 26 -32.01 -11.51 3.35
C VAL A 26 -30.71 -10.77 3.69
N ARG A 27 -30.75 -9.44 3.83
CA ARG A 27 -29.57 -8.67 4.26
C ARG A 27 -29.09 -9.08 5.64
N ASN A 28 -30.01 -9.21 6.60
CA ASN A 28 -29.70 -9.65 7.97
C ASN A 28 -29.11 -11.06 7.99
N ARG A 29 -29.62 -11.97 7.16
CA ARG A 29 -29.06 -13.33 7.03
C ARG A 29 -27.66 -13.32 6.43
N ILE A 30 -27.41 -12.50 5.41
CA ILE A 30 -26.07 -12.30 4.85
C ILE A 30 -25.12 -11.70 5.90
N TYR A 31 -25.56 -10.68 6.64
CA TYR A 31 -24.79 -10.12 7.74
C TYR A 31 -24.48 -11.15 8.83
N ALA A 32 -25.44 -12.00 9.21
CA ALA A 32 -25.26 -13.04 10.21
C ALA A 32 -24.27 -14.14 9.75
N ILE A 33 -24.38 -14.60 8.51
CA ILE A 33 -23.43 -15.57 7.93
C ILE A 33 -22.01 -15.00 7.97
N VAL A 34 -21.90 -13.72 7.63
CA VAL A 34 -20.60 -13.06 7.56
C VAL A 34 -20.08 -12.88 8.95
N ALA A 35 -20.84 -12.28 9.88
CA ALA A 35 -20.51 -12.11 11.29
C ALA A 35 -19.98 -13.41 11.94
N ASN A 36 -20.61 -14.54 11.61
CA ASN A 36 -20.30 -15.85 12.17
C ASN A 36 -19.32 -16.69 11.33
N ASN A 37 -18.64 -16.09 10.35
CA ASN A 37 -17.65 -16.80 9.55
C ASN A 37 -16.42 -17.13 10.41
N LYS A 38 -16.28 -18.41 10.80
CA LYS A 38 -15.16 -18.92 11.60
C LYS A 38 -13.80 -18.74 10.92
N GLU A 39 -13.76 -18.63 9.59
CA GLU A 39 -12.52 -18.37 8.84
C GLU A 39 -12.06 -16.90 8.90
N ARG A 40 -12.75 -16.01 9.62
CA ARG A 40 -12.32 -14.60 9.74
C ARG A 40 -10.95 -14.46 10.38
N LEU A 41 -10.70 -15.25 11.42
CA LEU A 41 -9.44 -15.27 12.16
C LEU A 41 -8.34 -16.04 11.42
N ILE A 42 -8.68 -16.79 10.37
CA ILE A 42 -7.70 -17.48 9.55
C ILE A 42 -7.11 -16.45 8.59
N GLU A 43 -5.80 -16.24 8.70
CA GLU A 43 -5.06 -15.30 7.86
C GLU A 43 -5.29 -15.61 6.38
N LYS A 44 -5.86 -14.65 5.65
CA LYS A 44 -6.08 -14.79 4.21
C LYS A 44 -4.94 -14.16 3.44
N HIS A 45 -4.21 -15.01 2.73
CA HIS A 45 -3.15 -14.61 1.84
C HIS A 45 -3.71 -13.91 0.59
N VAL A 46 -3.35 -12.64 0.42
CA VAL A 46 -3.81 -11.76 -0.65
C VAL A 46 -2.63 -11.38 -1.53
N SER A 47 -2.83 -11.50 -2.83
CA SER A 47 -1.87 -11.10 -3.85
C SER A 47 -2.58 -10.34 -4.95
N ARG A 48 -1.89 -9.32 -5.51
CA ARG A 48 -2.35 -8.70 -6.75
C ARG A 48 -2.37 -9.74 -7.86
N ARG A 49 -1.28 -10.48 -8.11
CA ARG A 49 -1.26 -11.52 -9.16
C ARG A 49 -1.55 -12.90 -8.57
N SER A 50 -2.54 -13.61 -9.08
CA SER A 50 -2.74 -15.01 -8.69
C SER A 50 -1.50 -15.83 -9.10
N PRO A 51 -0.97 -16.72 -8.24
CA PRO A 51 0.16 -17.57 -8.60
C PRO A 51 -0.16 -18.53 -9.77
N THR A 52 -1.44 -18.75 -10.06
CA THR A 52 -1.92 -19.65 -11.12
C THR A 52 -2.38 -18.94 -12.40
N THR A 53 -2.49 -17.60 -12.39
CA THR A 53 -3.05 -16.86 -13.53
C THR A 53 -1.94 -16.22 -14.36
N THR A 54 -1.66 -16.79 -15.53
CA THR A 54 -0.77 -16.26 -16.58
C THR A 54 -1.48 -15.34 -17.58
N SER A 55 -2.76 -15.02 -17.33
CA SER A 55 -3.58 -14.19 -18.23
C SER A 55 -3.05 -12.76 -18.35
N ASP A 56 -2.86 -12.30 -19.59
CA ASP A 56 -2.54 -10.91 -19.95
C ASP A 56 -3.71 -9.95 -19.69
N ALA A 57 -4.90 -10.46 -19.36
CA ALA A 57 -6.04 -9.63 -19.00
C ALA A 57 -5.79 -8.96 -17.63
N PHE A 58 -5.57 -7.65 -17.68
CA PHE A 58 -5.28 -6.76 -16.54
C PHE A 58 -6.21 -6.91 -15.32
N TRP A 59 -7.43 -7.42 -15.52
CA TRP A 59 -8.45 -7.61 -14.49
C TRP A 59 -8.46 -9.00 -13.85
N GLU A 60 -8.13 -10.06 -14.61
CA GLU A 60 -8.04 -11.44 -14.09
C GLU A 60 -6.78 -11.64 -13.24
N ALA A 61 -5.71 -10.93 -13.58
CA ALA A 61 -4.45 -10.93 -12.83
C ALA A 61 -4.50 -10.09 -11.53
N ARG A 62 -5.68 -9.79 -10.98
CA ARG A 62 -5.91 -8.94 -9.79
C ARG A 62 -6.71 -9.67 -8.68
N GLY A 63 -6.05 -10.54 -7.92
CA GLY A 63 -6.65 -11.49 -6.97
C GLY A 63 -7.59 -10.91 -5.90
N TYR A 64 -7.34 -9.69 -5.40
CA TYR A 64 -8.25 -9.04 -4.45
C TYR A 64 -9.23 -8.03 -5.08
N TYR A 65 -9.11 -7.78 -6.38
CA TYR A 65 -10.05 -6.89 -7.08
C TYR A 65 -11.39 -7.56 -7.38
N GLY A 66 -11.51 -8.90 -7.29
CA GLY A 66 -12.83 -9.55 -7.33
C GLY A 66 -13.79 -8.99 -6.27
N LEU A 67 -13.28 -8.67 -5.07
CA LEU A 67 -14.04 -7.99 -4.02
C LEU A 67 -14.30 -6.49 -4.32
N THR A 68 -13.54 -5.89 -5.24
CA THR A 68 -13.77 -4.52 -5.72
C THR A 68 -14.73 -4.45 -6.91
N GLN A 69 -15.04 -5.59 -7.56
CA GLN A 69 -15.98 -5.69 -8.69
C GLN A 69 -17.46 -5.85 -8.28
N ALA A 70 -17.77 -6.11 -7.01
CA ALA A 70 -19.14 -6.04 -6.51
C ALA A 70 -19.72 -4.61 -6.64
N SER A 71 -21.05 -4.49 -6.78
CA SER A 71 -21.73 -3.19 -6.91
C SER A 71 -21.21 -2.19 -5.87
N ARG A 72 -21.00 -0.93 -6.27
CA ARG A 72 -20.42 0.12 -5.42
C ARG A 72 -21.09 0.19 -4.04
N GLN A 73 -22.40 0.01 -4.03
CA GLN A 73 -23.24 0.01 -2.84
C GLN A 73 -22.93 -1.15 -1.91
N THR A 74 -22.82 -2.38 -2.44
CA THR A 74 -22.42 -3.56 -1.67
C THR A 74 -21.06 -3.36 -1.02
N ARG A 75 -20.11 -2.73 -1.72
CA ARG A 75 -18.78 -2.45 -1.16
C ARG A 75 -18.85 -1.50 0.03
N GLN A 76 -19.57 -0.39 -0.08
CA GLN A 76 -19.66 0.57 1.03
C GLN A 76 -20.33 -0.04 2.27
N GLU A 77 -21.36 -0.87 2.08
CA GLU A 77 -22.14 -1.42 3.20
C GLU A 77 -21.57 -2.68 3.82
N PHE A 78 -20.85 -3.48 3.04
CA PHE A 78 -20.49 -4.82 3.48
C PHE A 78 -18.99 -4.99 3.70
N ARG A 79 -18.16 -4.16 3.06
CA ARG A 79 -16.70 -4.27 3.17
C ARG A 79 -16.22 -4.14 4.61
N HIS A 80 -16.73 -3.17 5.36
CA HIS A 80 -16.36 -3.00 6.77
C HIS A 80 -16.74 -4.23 7.60
N LEU A 81 -17.96 -4.75 7.46
CA LEU A 81 -18.40 -5.96 8.18
C LEU A 81 -17.62 -7.21 7.77
N TYR A 82 -17.22 -7.30 6.51
CA TYR A 82 -16.46 -8.42 5.99
C TYR A 82 -15.02 -8.40 6.49
N LEU A 83 -14.39 -7.23 6.54
CA LEU A 83 -12.98 -7.08 6.92
C LEU A 83 -12.78 -6.90 8.42
N LYS A 84 -13.84 -6.55 9.15
CA LYS A 84 -13.81 -6.46 10.61
C LYS A 84 -13.27 -7.77 11.19
N ASP A 85 -12.19 -7.63 11.96
CA ASP A 85 -11.51 -8.72 12.68
C ASP A 85 -10.93 -9.80 11.76
N ARG A 86 -10.63 -9.45 10.49
CA ARG A 86 -9.89 -10.34 9.60
C ARG A 86 -8.39 -10.14 9.73
N ALA A 87 -7.65 -11.25 9.74
CA ALA A 87 -6.22 -11.25 9.49
C ALA A 87 -5.98 -11.34 7.96
N ILE A 88 -5.28 -10.36 7.40
CA ILE A 88 -4.93 -10.31 5.97
C ILE A 88 -3.42 -10.32 5.82
N SER A 89 -2.92 -11.23 4.98
CA SER A 89 -1.51 -11.26 4.58
C SER A 89 -1.33 -10.65 3.20
N VAL A 90 -0.47 -9.66 3.04
CA VAL A 90 -0.19 -9.03 1.74
C VAL A 90 1.32 -8.86 1.55
N HIS A 91 1.79 -9.05 0.32
CA HIS A 91 3.19 -8.77 0.01
C HIS A 91 3.48 -7.26 0.09
N ILE A 92 4.64 -6.85 0.59
CA ILE A 92 5.01 -5.43 0.78
C ILE A 92 4.86 -4.57 -0.50
N ARG A 93 5.11 -5.15 -1.68
CA ARG A 93 4.91 -4.46 -2.99
C ARG A 93 3.44 -4.19 -3.32
N ASP A 94 2.52 -4.98 -2.79
CA ASP A 94 1.09 -4.86 -3.05
C ASP A 94 0.34 -4.20 -1.88
N ALA A 95 0.99 -4.04 -0.72
CA ALA A 95 0.37 -3.59 0.52
C ALA A 95 -0.25 -2.20 0.42
N GLN A 96 0.46 -1.26 -0.22
CA GLN A 96 -0.07 0.09 -0.46
C GLN A 96 -1.30 0.03 -1.37
N ASP A 97 -1.18 -0.60 -2.54
CA ASP A 97 -2.28 -0.74 -3.50
C ASP A 97 -3.50 -1.44 -2.87
N TYR A 98 -3.26 -2.42 -2.00
CA TYR A 98 -4.30 -3.11 -1.26
C TYR A 98 -5.03 -2.15 -0.32
N LEU A 99 -4.29 -1.40 0.52
CA LEU A 99 -4.89 -0.41 1.42
C LEU A 99 -5.67 0.66 0.63
N ASP A 100 -5.14 1.16 -0.47
CA ASP A 100 -5.81 2.18 -1.30
C ASP A 100 -7.09 1.63 -1.97
N ALA A 101 -7.08 0.36 -2.39
CA ALA A 101 -8.24 -0.26 -3.03
C ALA A 101 -9.35 -0.62 -2.03
N ILE A 102 -8.96 -0.99 -0.82
CA ILE A 102 -9.85 -1.49 0.22
C ILE A 102 -10.35 -0.35 1.12
N TYR A 103 -9.47 0.57 1.52
CA TYR A 103 -9.74 1.73 2.34
C TYR A 103 -9.28 3.03 1.65
N PRO A 104 -9.96 3.43 0.57
CA PRO A 104 -9.61 4.67 -0.12
C PRO A 104 -9.72 5.86 0.84
N SER A 105 -8.67 6.67 0.92
CA SER A 105 -8.60 7.84 1.80
C SER A 105 -9.20 9.11 1.19
N SER A 106 -9.59 9.08 -0.09
CA SER A 106 -10.06 10.26 -0.81
C SER A 106 -11.12 9.92 -1.87
N GLY A 107 -11.85 10.95 -2.30
CA GLY A 107 -12.89 10.86 -3.32
C GLY A 107 -14.27 10.44 -2.78
N SER A 108 -15.24 10.25 -3.69
CA SER A 108 -16.64 9.94 -3.36
C SER A 108 -16.88 8.55 -2.72
N CYS A 109 -15.80 7.81 -2.47
CA CYS A 109 -15.79 6.52 -1.81
C CYS A 109 -14.88 6.50 -0.59
N ALA A 110 -14.40 7.66 -0.14
CA ALA A 110 -13.51 7.76 1.02
C ALA A 110 -14.10 7.02 2.21
N PHE A 111 -13.29 6.19 2.84
CA PHE A 111 -13.65 5.45 4.04
C PHE A 111 -13.20 6.24 5.26
N ASP A 112 -14.04 6.26 6.31
CA ASP A 112 -13.62 6.82 7.59
C ASP A 112 -12.53 5.93 8.19
N ARG A 113 -11.30 6.43 8.21
CA ARG A 113 -10.15 5.69 8.73
C ARG A 113 -10.31 5.34 10.21
N ASN A 114 -11.13 6.06 10.97
CA ASN A 114 -11.38 5.76 12.38
C ASN A 114 -12.29 4.53 12.59
N ALA A 115 -12.94 4.06 11.53
CA ALA A 115 -13.81 2.88 11.57
C ALA A 115 -13.09 1.60 11.12
N ILE A 116 -11.76 1.64 10.96
CA ILE A 116 -10.95 0.48 10.55
C ILE A 116 -10.63 -0.36 11.79
N SER A 117 -10.84 -1.67 11.68
CA SER A 117 -10.44 -2.69 12.66
C SER A 117 -9.91 -3.87 11.85
N LEU A 118 -8.60 -3.86 11.55
CA LEU A 118 -7.95 -4.81 10.67
C LEU A 118 -6.58 -5.21 11.23
N TRP A 119 -6.26 -6.50 11.15
CA TRP A 119 -4.90 -7.01 11.34
C TRP A 119 -4.25 -7.25 9.96
N LEU A 120 -3.17 -6.54 9.67
CA LEU A 120 -2.45 -6.62 8.40
C LEU A 120 -1.04 -7.19 8.59
N THR A 121 -0.83 -8.40 8.09
CA THR A 121 0.49 -9.01 7.98
C THR A 121 1.13 -8.60 6.66
N ILE A 122 2.29 -7.97 6.71
CA ILE A 122 3.04 -7.50 5.54
C ILE A 122 4.22 -8.43 5.29
N ARG A 123 4.12 -9.25 4.25
CA ARG A 123 5.16 -10.21 3.91
C ARG A 123 6.31 -9.53 3.17
N THR A 124 7.52 -9.79 3.64
CA THR A 124 8.78 -9.27 3.11
C THR A 124 9.57 -10.34 2.34
N ASP A 125 8.98 -11.50 2.06
CA ASP A 125 9.66 -12.53 1.28
C ASP A 125 9.97 -12.06 -0.15
N VAL A 126 11.07 -12.59 -0.73
CA VAL A 126 11.39 -12.32 -2.12
C VAL A 126 10.42 -13.09 -3.02
N GLU A 127 9.42 -12.40 -3.53
CA GLU A 127 8.57 -12.95 -4.58
C GLU A 127 9.16 -12.62 -5.96
N ARG A 128 9.37 -13.65 -6.79
CA ARG A 128 9.87 -13.54 -8.18
C ARG A 128 8.89 -12.74 -9.04
N ARG A 129 8.97 -11.40 -8.98
CA ARG A 129 8.07 -10.48 -9.70
C ARG A 129 8.87 -9.38 -10.40
N GLY A 130 8.85 -9.38 -11.74
CA GLY A 130 9.43 -8.31 -12.56
C GLY A 130 10.96 -8.28 -12.56
N LYS A 131 11.55 -7.16 -13.02
CA LYS A 131 13.00 -6.96 -12.98
C LYS A 131 13.44 -6.87 -11.51
N TYR A 132 14.15 -7.89 -11.05
CA TYR A 132 14.65 -8.09 -9.68
C TYR A 132 15.33 -6.85 -9.08
N ASP A 133 15.88 -5.96 -9.92
CA ASP A 133 16.60 -4.77 -9.50
C ASP A 133 15.75 -3.54 -9.13
N THR A 134 14.41 -3.59 -9.23
CA THR A 134 13.59 -2.39 -8.98
C THR A 134 13.35 -2.17 -7.48
N PRO A 135 13.86 -1.08 -6.88
CA PRO A 135 13.61 -0.75 -5.49
C PRO A 135 12.11 -0.59 -5.20
N ILE A 136 11.71 -0.90 -3.97
CA ILE A 136 10.33 -0.77 -3.51
C ILE A 136 10.20 0.56 -2.78
N GLU A 137 9.46 1.51 -3.33
CA GLU A 137 9.10 2.73 -2.62
C GLU A 137 8.03 2.42 -1.57
N ILE A 138 8.36 2.56 -0.28
CA ILE A 138 7.49 2.21 0.84
C ILE A 138 6.99 3.43 1.63
N ARG A 139 7.47 4.64 1.33
CA ARG A 139 7.03 5.85 2.05
C ARG A 139 5.49 6.00 2.08
N PRO A 140 4.75 5.81 0.98
CA PRO A 140 3.29 5.97 1.03
C PRO A 140 2.59 4.84 1.82
N LEU A 141 3.18 3.64 1.83
CA LEU A 141 2.74 2.55 2.69
C LEU A 141 2.91 2.94 4.16
N LEU A 142 4.12 3.36 4.58
CA LEU A 142 4.40 3.78 5.95
C LEU A 142 3.47 4.91 6.41
N LEU A 143 3.22 5.92 5.56
CA LEU A 143 2.23 6.97 5.85
C LEU A 143 0.83 6.41 6.09
N SER A 144 0.43 5.40 5.34
CA SER A 144 -0.88 4.78 5.51
C SER A 144 -0.93 3.94 6.78
N LEU A 145 0.13 3.20 7.10
CA LEU A 145 0.21 2.39 8.32
C LEU A 145 0.13 3.27 9.58
N TYR A 146 0.99 4.30 9.68
CA TYR A 146 1.07 5.13 10.89
C TYR A 146 -0.09 6.11 11.09
N ASN A 147 -0.83 6.44 10.03
CA ASN A 147 -1.93 7.42 10.07
C ASN A 147 -3.31 6.78 9.83
N THR A 148 -3.43 5.47 10.04
CA THR A 148 -4.73 4.78 10.00
C THR A 148 -5.04 4.22 11.38
N ASN A 149 -5.94 4.89 12.08
CA ASN A 149 -6.37 4.45 13.41
C ASN A 149 -7.05 3.07 13.34
N GLY A 150 -6.74 2.18 14.28
CA GLY A 150 -7.31 0.83 14.34
C GLY A 150 -6.78 -0.16 13.29
N LEU A 151 -5.75 0.22 12.54
CA LEU A 151 -4.97 -0.70 11.72
C LEU A 151 -3.81 -1.24 12.55
N GLU A 152 -3.87 -2.51 12.91
CA GLU A 152 -2.74 -3.23 13.50
C GLU A 152 -1.97 -3.91 12.37
N PHE A 153 -0.63 -3.88 12.43
CA PHE A 153 0.19 -4.48 11.40
C PHE A 153 1.50 -5.04 11.95
N GLU A 154 2.03 -6.03 11.25
CA GLU A 154 3.36 -6.58 11.49
C GLU A 154 4.01 -6.97 10.16
N PHE A 155 5.34 -7.07 10.16
CA PHE A 155 6.12 -7.58 9.05
C PHE A 155 6.51 -9.04 9.32
N THR A 156 6.36 -9.89 8.31
CA THR A 156 6.73 -11.32 8.39
C THR A 156 7.51 -11.76 7.16
N GLY A 157 8.11 -12.95 7.23
CA GLY A 157 8.97 -13.48 6.18
C GLY A 157 10.43 -13.07 6.35
N LYS A 158 11.22 -13.24 5.30
CA LYS A 158 12.67 -12.97 5.35
C LYS A 158 12.92 -11.48 5.62
N GLY A 159 13.59 -11.18 6.72
CA GLY A 159 13.86 -9.80 7.17
C GLY A 159 12.75 -9.18 8.03
N GLY A 160 11.57 -9.80 8.17
CA GLY A 160 10.41 -9.22 8.86
C GLY A 160 10.69 -8.74 10.29
N ALA A 161 11.52 -9.48 11.05
CA ALA A 161 11.92 -9.07 12.40
C ALA A 161 12.67 -7.71 12.42
N LEU A 162 13.59 -7.49 11.47
CA LEU A 162 14.29 -6.20 11.32
C LEU A 162 13.33 -5.10 10.91
N PHE A 163 12.36 -5.40 10.03
CA PHE A 163 11.32 -4.44 9.66
C PHE A 163 10.43 -4.07 10.86
N ASN A 164 10.08 -5.03 11.72
CA ASN A 164 9.31 -4.78 12.93
C ASN A 164 10.13 -3.92 13.91
N GLU A 165 11.38 -4.28 14.17
CA GLU A 165 12.26 -3.48 15.03
C GLU A 165 12.37 -2.05 14.51
N LEU A 166 12.65 -1.88 13.22
CA LEU A 166 12.87 -0.56 12.63
C LEU A 166 11.60 0.29 12.57
N PHE A 167 10.51 -0.24 12.01
CA PHE A 167 9.31 0.55 11.70
C PHE A 167 8.24 0.52 12.79
N ILE A 168 8.23 -0.51 13.65
CA ILE A 168 7.29 -0.60 14.77
C ILE A 168 8.00 -0.22 16.08
N GLY A 169 9.22 -0.71 16.29
CA GLY A 169 10.00 -0.39 17.50
C GLY A 169 10.33 1.11 17.65
N TYR A 170 10.60 1.79 16.54
CA TYR A 170 10.85 3.24 16.48
C TYR A 170 9.71 4.00 15.77
N GLU A 171 8.46 3.53 15.93
CA GLU A 171 7.30 4.10 15.26
C GLU A 171 7.17 5.64 15.42
N PRO A 172 7.30 6.24 16.61
CA PRO A 172 7.13 7.68 16.78
C PRO A 172 8.08 8.51 15.89
N GLU A 173 9.34 8.12 15.86
CA GLU A 173 10.40 8.77 15.10
C GLU A 173 10.19 8.56 13.60
N TRP A 174 9.85 7.34 13.17
CA TRP A 174 9.54 7.06 11.77
C TRP A 174 8.29 7.80 11.30
N LYS A 175 7.24 7.86 12.12
CA LYS A 175 6.01 8.58 11.80
C LYS A 175 6.28 10.06 11.60
N GLN A 176 7.08 10.68 12.46
CA GLN A 176 7.52 12.06 12.30
C GLN A 176 8.33 12.21 11.00
N ALA A 177 9.38 11.40 10.84
CA ALA A 177 10.33 11.44 9.72
C ALA A 177 9.66 11.29 8.35
N VAL A 178 8.77 10.32 8.20
CA VAL A 178 8.04 10.05 6.95
C VAL A 178 7.07 11.20 6.62
N SER A 179 6.50 11.84 7.65
CA SER A 179 5.54 12.94 7.48
C SER A 179 6.20 14.24 7.05
N ASN A 180 7.38 14.59 7.60
CA ASN A 180 7.95 15.94 7.41
C ASN A 180 9.33 15.97 6.73
N GLU A 181 10.17 14.96 6.97
CA GLU A 181 11.59 14.95 6.63
C GLU A 181 11.87 14.17 5.34
N PHE A 182 11.20 13.04 5.11
CA PHE A 182 11.44 12.19 3.96
C PHE A 182 10.53 12.53 2.79
N LYS A 183 11.14 12.58 1.60
CA LYS A 183 10.46 12.62 0.30
C LYS A 183 10.18 11.21 -0.23
N SER A 184 11.12 10.29 -0.08
CA SER A 184 10.99 8.88 -0.50
C SER A 184 11.79 7.98 0.44
N VAL A 185 11.31 6.74 0.58
CA VAL A 185 11.93 5.65 1.35
C VAL A 185 11.87 4.43 0.45
N GLU A 186 13.01 3.95 -0.03
CA GLU A 186 13.11 2.85 -1.00
C GLU A 186 13.89 1.68 -0.42
N LEU A 187 13.36 0.47 -0.58
CA LEU A 187 14.02 -0.77 -0.19
C LEU A 187 14.62 -1.46 -1.42
N LYS A 188 15.92 -1.76 -1.39
CA LYS A 188 16.55 -2.69 -2.32
C LYS A 188 16.43 -4.10 -1.73
N GLU A 189 15.60 -4.92 -2.38
CA GLU A 189 15.20 -6.30 -2.04
C GLU A 189 15.02 -6.62 -0.54
N PRO A 190 13.85 -7.11 -0.11
CA PRO A 190 13.53 -7.28 1.30
C PRO A 190 14.33 -8.40 2.04
N SER A 191 15.39 -8.94 1.43
CA SER A 191 16.21 -10.01 2.01
C SER A 191 17.67 -9.66 2.30
N VAL A 192 18.18 -8.50 1.87
CA VAL A 192 19.56 -8.05 2.09
C VAL A 192 19.57 -6.51 2.15
N PHE A 193 19.41 -5.98 3.36
CA PHE A 193 18.95 -4.62 3.66
C PHE A 193 19.78 -3.51 2.98
N GLY A 194 19.27 -2.98 1.87
CA GLY A 194 19.74 -1.73 1.27
C GLY A 194 18.63 -0.70 1.30
N LEU A 195 18.59 0.15 2.33
CA LEU A 195 17.61 1.22 2.47
C LEU A 195 18.13 2.49 1.80
N ARG A 196 17.29 3.15 1.01
CA ARG A 196 17.59 4.46 0.44
C ARG A 196 16.57 5.48 0.96
N LEU A 197 17.09 6.50 1.63
CA LEU A 197 16.32 7.59 2.19
C LEU A 197 16.53 8.85 1.34
N VAL A 198 15.44 9.39 0.80
CA VAL A 198 15.49 10.65 0.06
C VAL A 198 14.89 11.74 0.94
N LEU A 199 15.71 12.72 1.32
CA LEU A 199 15.29 13.85 2.15
C LEU A 199 14.45 14.83 1.34
N ASN A 200 13.46 15.42 2.02
CA ASN A 200 12.67 16.53 1.51
C ASN A 200 13.52 17.81 1.57
N PRO A 201 13.89 18.42 0.43
CA PRO A 201 14.72 19.61 0.42
C PRO A 201 14.02 20.84 1.03
N LYS A 202 12.70 20.79 1.21
CA LYS A 202 11.92 21.85 1.86
C LYS A 202 11.85 21.70 3.39
N CYS A 203 12.40 20.61 3.94
CA CYS A 203 12.36 20.39 5.38
C CYS A 203 13.17 21.49 6.11
N CYS A 204 12.64 21.96 7.24
CA CYS A 204 13.27 23.04 8.01
C CYS A 204 14.43 22.57 8.90
N THR A 205 14.62 21.24 9.04
CA THR A 205 15.64 20.66 9.91
C THR A 205 17.04 21.14 9.52
N PRO A 206 17.81 21.72 10.47
CA PRO A 206 19.06 22.43 10.17
C PRO A 206 20.08 21.62 9.36
N TRP A 207 20.36 20.37 9.76
CA TRP A 207 21.38 19.52 9.14
C TRP A 207 21.04 19.17 7.67
N ILE A 208 19.75 19.04 7.33
CA ILE A 208 19.29 18.73 5.96
C ILE A 208 19.70 19.83 4.98
N LYS A 209 19.68 21.10 5.43
CA LYS A 209 20.14 22.24 4.64
C LYS A 209 21.65 22.22 4.44
N GLN A 210 22.40 21.72 5.42
CA GLN A 210 23.85 21.63 5.41
C GLN A 210 24.39 20.45 4.59
N CYS A 211 23.59 19.40 4.33
CA CYS A 211 23.97 18.31 3.42
C CYS A 211 24.31 18.84 2.01
N LYS A 212 25.61 18.84 1.67
CA LYS A 212 26.15 19.33 0.39
C LYS A 212 26.08 18.29 -0.73
N ILE A 213 26.01 17.01 -0.40
CA ILE A 213 26.18 15.91 -1.34
C ILE A 213 24.81 15.38 -1.83
N SER A 214 24.75 15.02 -3.11
CA SER A 214 23.54 14.53 -3.76
C SER A 214 23.21 13.08 -3.42
N VAL A 215 24.21 12.25 -3.12
CA VAL A 215 24.11 10.84 -2.67
C VAL A 215 25.24 10.53 -1.68
N THR A 216 24.92 10.09 -0.47
CA THR A 216 25.90 9.83 0.61
C THR A 216 25.51 8.58 1.38
N ARG A 217 26.49 7.79 1.85
CA ARG A 217 26.24 6.71 2.82
C ARG A 217 26.12 7.30 4.23
N LEU A 218 25.37 6.67 5.14
CA LEU A 218 25.22 7.18 6.52
C LEU A 218 26.55 7.54 7.22
N PRO A 219 27.63 6.73 7.16
CA PRO A 219 28.91 7.07 7.80
C PRO A 219 29.57 8.38 7.29
N HIS A 220 29.06 8.95 6.20
CA HIS A 220 29.58 10.17 5.58
C HIS A 220 28.60 11.34 5.65
N VAL A 221 27.47 11.19 6.36
CA VAL A 221 26.59 12.32 6.66
C VAL A 221 27.24 13.24 7.70
N PRO A 222 26.86 14.52 7.74
CA PRO A 222 27.30 15.44 8.80
C PRO A 222 27.06 14.88 10.21
N GLU A 223 27.97 15.14 11.15
CA GLU A 223 27.89 14.64 12.53
C GLU A 223 26.59 15.07 13.24
N ASP A 224 26.08 16.27 12.93
CA ASP A 224 24.82 16.80 13.46
C ASP A 224 23.58 16.03 12.98
N ALA A 225 23.72 15.20 11.93
CA ALA A 225 22.67 14.34 11.43
C ALA A 225 22.66 12.94 12.08
N LEU A 226 23.76 12.51 12.72
CA LEU A 226 23.87 11.16 13.31
C LEU A 226 22.82 10.90 14.39
N PRO A 227 22.53 11.84 15.34
CA PRO A 227 21.50 11.62 16.35
C PRO A 227 20.11 11.40 15.74
N PHE A 228 19.81 12.05 14.61
CA PHE A 228 18.54 11.87 13.92
C PHE A 228 18.40 10.45 13.35
N PHE A 229 19.44 9.92 12.71
CA PHE A 229 19.39 8.58 12.13
C PHE A 229 19.45 7.48 13.19
N SER A 230 20.23 7.68 14.26
CA SER A 230 20.26 6.77 15.41
C SER A 230 18.90 6.71 16.10
N ALA A 231 18.17 7.83 16.22
CA ALA A 231 16.81 7.86 16.77
C ALA A 231 15.80 7.06 15.91
N LEU A 232 16.09 6.82 14.63
CA LEU A 232 15.28 5.97 13.77
C LEU A 232 15.61 4.47 13.92
N GLY A 233 16.51 4.11 14.83
CA GLY A 233 16.99 2.73 15.00
C GLY A 233 17.97 2.28 13.92
N LEU A 234 18.59 3.22 13.20
CA LEU A 234 19.57 2.90 12.15
C LEU A 234 20.97 2.83 12.74
N ASP A 235 21.70 1.78 12.37
CA ASP A 235 23.12 1.66 12.71
C ASP A 235 23.92 2.56 11.76
N THR A 236 24.38 3.70 12.28
CA THR A 236 25.12 4.67 11.47
C THR A 236 26.52 4.19 11.06
N GLU A 237 27.04 3.14 11.68
CA GLU A 237 28.36 2.57 11.42
C GLU A 237 28.26 1.38 10.43
N GLU A 238 27.31 0.48 10.66
CA GLU A 238 27.19 -0.78 9.89
C GLU A 238 26.15 -0.73 8.77
N ASP A 239 25.08 0.07 8.89
CA ASP A 239 24.01 0.05 7.89
C ASP A 239 24.40 0.79 6.59
N MET A 240 24.33 0.07 5.47
CA MET A 240 24.51 0.65 4.15
C MET A 240 23.26 1.40 3.67
N ILE A 241 23.12 2.64 4.13
CA ILE A 241 21.96 3.47 3.82
C ILE A 241 22.36 4.63 2.90
N PHE A 242 21.60 4.81 1.83
CA PHE A 242 21.84 5.86 0.86
C PHE A 242 20.94 7.06 1.13
N VAL A 243 21.53 8.16 1.59
CA VAL A 243 20.84 9.43 1.80
C VAL A 243 20.98 10.29 0.56
N ARG A 244 19.84 10.80 0.07
CA ARG A 244 19.77 11.64 -1.13
C ARG A 244 19.03 12.94 -0.86
N LYS A 245 19.64 14.09 -1.16
CA LYS A 245 18.95 15.39 -1.08
C LYS A 245 18.16 15.68 -2.36
N GLY A 246 16.86 15.40 -2.34
CA GLY A 246 15.96 15.62 -3.49
C GLY A 246 16.16 14.64 -4.66
N ALA A 247 15.11 14.49 -5.48
CA ALA A 247 15.19 13.68 -6.71
C ALA A 247 16.07 14.39 -7.75
N PRO A 248 16.93 13.68 -8.48
CA PRO A 248 17.69 14.29 -9.55
C PRO A 248 16.74 14.76 -10.66
N LYS A 249 17.17 15.77 -11.42
CA LYS A 249 16.46 16.18 -12.64
C LYS A 249 16.22 15.01 -13.61
N TRP A 250 17.12 14.03 -13.70
CA TRP A 250 16.97 12.88 -14.61
C TRP A 250 15.88 11.85 -14.24
N LEU A 251 15.26 11.96 -13.06
CA LEU A 251 14.04 11.19 -12.71
C LEU A 251 12.74 11.95 -13.06
N ARG A 252 12.81 13.20 -13.57
CA ARG A 252 11.63 14.02 -13.92
C ARG A 252 11.13 13.85 -15.36
N GLY A 253 11.47 12.76 -16.04
CA GLY A 253 10.84 12.44 -17.34
C GLY A 253 11.34 13.22 -18.55
N ASP A 254 12.53 13.84 -18.50
CA ASP A 254 13.12 14.57 -19.64
C ASP A 254 13.58 13.67 -20.81
N PHE A 255 13.22 12.38 -20.82
CA PHE A 255 13.41 11.48 -21.98
C PHE A 255 12.18 11.39 -22.91
N ILE A 256 11.14 12.21 -22.72
CA ILE A 256 10.06 12.36 -23.69
C ILE A 256 10.23 13.69 -24.44
N LYS A 257 11.23 13.73 -25.32
CA LYS A 257 11.26 14.41 -26.64
C LYS A 257 12.72 14.58 -27.09
N GLY A 258 13.20 13.51 -27.71
CA GLY A 258 14.48 13.50 -28.41
C GLY A 258 14.47 12.50 -29.55
N SER A 259 13.35 12.38 -30.27
CA SER A 259 13.38 11.88 -31.65
C SER A 259 13.43 13.13 -32.53
N LYS A 260 14.61 13.36 -33.11
CA LYS A 260 14.64 13.80 -34.50
C LYS A 260 14.26 12.63 -35.40
#